data_AF-A0A2H6MZN3-F1
#
_entry.id   AF-A0A2H6MZN3-F1
#
_cell.length_a   1.000
_cell.length_b   1.000
_cell.length_c   1.000
_cell.angle_alpha   90.00
_cell.angle_beta   90.00
_cell.angle_gamma   90.00
#
_symmetry.space_group_name_H-M   'P 1'
#
loop_
_entity.id
_entity.type
_entity.pdbx_description
1 polymer ?
#
loop_
_entity_poly.entity_id
_entity_poly.type
_entity_poly.pdbx_seq_one_letter_code
_entity_poly.pdbx_strand_id
1 'polypeptide(L)'
;STWGIQKMAFKYGKHMSMCHKLNADIQPFIDGNSNDSLPFNLNSAPVVFHQEFVGREVWIKQIKETQGKENFIDYSKLQDAIKASKGVTSAIDLCRCHGNSALEALECFPPSEARSALENIVYAVTRFS
;
A
#
# COMPACT_ATOMS: atom_id res chain seq x y z
N SER A 1 -17.47 29.00 -2.84
CA SER A 1 -18.68 28.37 -3.43
C SER A 1 -18.80 26.94 -2.94
N THR A 2 -20.00 26.43 -2.71
CA THR A 2 -20.28 25.04 -2.24
C THR A 2 -19.70 23.97 -3.16
N TRP A 3 -19.56 24.26 -4.46
CA TRP A 3 -18.88 23.42 -5.45
C TRP A 3 -17.41 23.16 -5.12
N GLY A 4 -16.70 24.12 -4.50
CA GLY A 4 -15.33 23.94 -4.04
C GLY A 4 -15.24 22.90 -2.91
N ILE A 5 -16.19 22.92 -1.98
CA ILE A 5 -16.23 22.01 -0.83
C ILE A 5 -16.51 20.57 -1.27
N GLN A 6 -17.51 20.37 -2.14
CA GLN A 6 -17.83 19.03 -2.67
C GLN A 6 -16.66 18.43 -3.45
N LYS A 7 -15.96 19.25 -4.26
CA LYS A 7 -14.77 18.81 -4.99
C LYS A 7 -13.64 18.37 -4.06
N MET A 8 -13.42 19.09 -2.96
CA MET A 8 -12.40 18.74 -1.98
C MET A 8 -12.80 17.51 -1.15
N ALA A 9 -14.08 17.35 -0.79
CA ALA A 9 -14.59 16.13 -0.18
C ALA A 9 -14.35 14.89 -1.08
N PHE A 10 -14.60 15.03 -2.38
CA PHE A 10 -14.31 13.98 -3.36
C PHE A 10 -12.81 13.67 -3.44
N LYS A 11 -11.94 14.70 -3.46
CA LYS A 11 -10.49 14.52 -3.45
C LYS A 11 -10.02 13.78 -2.20
N TYR A 12 -10.51 14.16 -1.02
CA TYR A 12 -10.25 13.44 0.22
C TYR A 12 -10.60 11.96 0.08
N GLY A 13 -11.84 11.64 -0.32
CA GLY A 13 -12.29 10.25 -0.47
C GLY A 13 -11.47 9.45 -1.48
N LYS A 14 -11.10 10.07 -2.62
CA LYS A 14 -10.23 9.46 -3.63
C LYS A 14 -8.86 9.10 -3.04
N HIS A 15 -8.20 10.05 -2.38
CA HIS A 15 -6.86 9.82 -1.85
C HIS A 15 -6.86 8.88 -0.65
N MET A 16 -7.84 9.01 0.23
CA MET A 16 -8.01 8.12 1.38
C MET A 16 -8.25 6.66 0.95
N SER A 17 -9.09 6.43 -0.06
CA SER A 17 -9.34 5.06 -0.55
C SER A 17 -8.09 4.41 -1.17
N MET A 18 -7.28 5.19 -1.91
CA MET A 18 -6.01 4.72 -2.45
C MET A 18 -4.99 4.42 -1.34
N CYS A 19 -4.85 5.31 -0.35
CA CYS A 19 -4.01 5.12 0.82
C CYS A 19 -4.41 3.85 1.61
N HIS A 20 -5.72 3.65 1.84
CA HIS A 20 -6.23 2.46 2.52
C HIS A 20 -5.94 1.16 1.77
N LYS A 21 -6.13 1.16 0.44
CA LYS A 21 -5.78 0.00 -0.40
C LYS A 21 -4.28 -0.31 -0.32
N LEU A 22 -3.42 0.72 -0.39
CA LEU A 22 -1.98 0.54 -0.28
C LEU A 22 -1.59 -0.01 1.09
N ASN A 23 -2.18 0.50 2.18
CA ASN A 23 -1.95 -0.04 3.52
C ASN A 23 -2.28 -1.55 3.58
N ALA A 24 -3.42 -1.97 3.02
CA ALA A 24 -3.80 -3.38 2.94
C ALA A 24 -2.83 -4.22 2.10
N ASP A 25 -2.39 -3.70 0.94
CA ASP A 25 -1.39 -4.34 0.08
C ASP A 25 -0.02 -4.48 0.78
N ILE A 26 0.32 -3.58 1.72
CA ILE A 26 1.58 -3.57 2.45
C ILE A 26 1.58 -4.54 3.65
N GLN A 27 0.42 -4.79 4.29
CA GLN A 27 0.32 -5.62 5.51
C GLN A 27 1.09 -6.95 5.43
N PRO A 28 1.04 -7.73 4.32
CA PRO A 28 1.78 -8.98 4.24
C PRO A 28 3.29 -8.80 4.42
N PHE A 29 3.87 -7.62 4.22
CA PHE A 29 5.32 -7.43 4.20
C PHE A 29 5.88 -6.77 5.47
N ILE A 30 5.02 -6.28 6.36
CA ILE A 30 5.42 -5.51 7.56
C ILE A 30 5.12 -6.25 8.88
N ASP A 31 4.13 -7.14 8.91
CA ASP A 31 3.78 -7.83 10.15
C ASP A 31 4.86 -8.87 10.51
N GLY A 32 5.38 -8.77 11.74
CA GLY A 32 6.36 -9.70 12.31
C GLY A 32 5.78 -11.06 12.74
N ASN A 33 4.49 -11.31 12.47
CA ASN A 33 3.90 -12.62 12.73
C ASN A 33 4.12 -13.50 11.52
N SER A 34 5.17 -14.30 11.62
CA SER A 34 5.67 -15.28 10.64
C SER A 34 4.70 -16.42 10.38
N ASN A 35 3.45 -16.12 10.01
CA ASN A 35 2.68 -17.04 9.18
C ASN A 35 3.20 -16.86 7.75
N ASP A 36 4.46 -17.24 7.54
CA ASP A 36 5.27 -17.06 6.33
C ASP A 36 4.69 -17.78 5.09
N SER A 37 3.47 -18.28 5.16
CA SER A 37 2.79 -19.06 4.11
C SER A 37 1.47 -18.44 3.63
N LEU A 38 1.07 -17.27 4.15
CA LEU A 38 -0.17 -16.65 3.69
C LEU A 38 -0.02 -16.13 2.24
N PRO A 39 -0.89 -16.56 1.31
CA PRO A 39 -0.88 -16.02 -0.04
C PRO A 39 -1.15 -14.51 -0.03
N PHE A 40 -0.37 -13.77 -0.81
CA PHE A 40 -0.62 -12.35 -1.09
C PHE A 40 -0.90 -12.13 -2.58
N ASN A 41 -1.48 -10.98 -2.91
CA ASN A 41 -1.82 -10.64 -4.29
C ASN A 41 -0.56 -10.27 -5.09
N LEU A 42 -0.25 -11.01 -6.14
CA LEU A 42 0.88 -10.74 -7.05
C LEU A 42 0.73 -9.45 -7.87
N ASN A 43 -0.44 -8.82 -7.87
CA ASN A 43 -0.68 -7.51 -8.46
C ASN A 43 -0.76 -6.39 -7.41
N SER A 44 -0.42 -6.66 -6.15
CA SER A 44 -0.35 -5.62 -5.10
C SER A 44 0.79 -4.64 -5.38
N ALA A 45 0.66 -3.42 -4.87
CA ALA A 45 1.66 -2.37 -5.12
C ALA A 45 3.11 -2.76 -4.76
N PRO A 46 3.41 -3.39 -3.60
CA PRO A 46 4.78 -3.83 -3.29
C PRO A 46 5.37 -4.78 -4.33
N VAL A 47 4.53 -5.67 -4.89
CA VAL A 47 4.94 -6.65 -5.90
C VAL A 47 5.16 -5.98 -7.25
N VAL A 48 4.26 -5.10 -7.66
CA VAL A 48 4.39 -4.35 -8.92
C VAL A 48 5.66 -3.49 -8.89
N PHE A 49 5.92 -2.79 -7.79
CA PHE A 49 7.18 -2.04 -7.64
C PHE A 49 8.40 -2.96 -7.65
N HIS A 50 8.36 -4.10 -6.96
CA HIS A 50 9.44 -5.08 -7.03
C HIS A 50 9.71 -5.51 -8.47
N GLN A 51 8.67 -5.88 -9.22
CA GLN A 51 8.74 -6.28 -10.62
C GLN A 51 9.34 -5.18 -11.50
N GLU A 52 8.99 -3.91 -11.26
CA GLU A 52 9.58 -2.77 -11.96
C GLU A 52 11.08 -2.62 -11.66
N PHE A 53 11.50 -2.84 -10.42
CA PHE A 53 12.92 -2.73 -10.03
C PHE A 53 13.79 -3.88 -10.55
N VAL A 54 13.31 -5.12 -10.50
CA VAL A 54 14.10 -6.30 -10.90
C VAL A 54 13.96 -6.61 -12.39
N GLY A 55 12.92 -6.10 -13.03
CA GLY A 55 12.60 -6.37 -14.43
C GLY A 55 11.85 -7.70 -14.63
N ARG A 56 11.15 -7.79 -15.77
CA ARG A 56 10.25 -8.91 -16.09
C ARG A 56 10.94 -10.28 -16.10
N GLU A 57 12.15 -10.37 -16.62
CA GLU A 57 12.86 -11.66 -16.75
C GLU A 57 13.25 -12.23 -15.38
N VAL A 58 13.80 -11.39 -14.50
CA VAL A 58 14.16 -11.77 -13.13
C VAL A 58 12.90 -12.13 -12.34
N TRP A 59 11.83 -11.35 -12.48
CA TRP A 59 10.54 -11.64 -11.85
C TRP A 59 9.98 -13.01 -12.25
N ILE A 60 9.93 -13.31 -13.55
CA ILE A 60 9.46 -14.61 -14.05
C ILE A 60 10.34 -15.75 -13.51
N LYS A 61 11.66 -15.54 -13.44
CA LYS A 61 12.59 -16.51 -12.86
C LYS A 61 12.30 -16.76 -11.38
N GLN A 62 12.14 -15.71 -10.57
CA GLN A 62 11.78 -15.81 -9.15
C GLN A 62 10.48 -16.59 -8.96
N ILE A 63 9.42 -16.27 -9.73
CA ILE A 63 8.15 -17.01 -9.67
C ILE A 63 8.36 -18.49 -9.98
N LYS A 64 9.09 -18.83 -11.05
CA LYS A 64 9.37 -20.23 -11.41
C LYS A 64 10.19 -20.96 -10.35
N GLU A 65 11.17 -20.30 -9.74
CA GLU A 65 12.00 -20.88 -8.68
C GLU A 65 11.23 -21.10 -7.38
N THR A 66 10.21 -20.27 -7.12
CA THR A 66 9.29 -20.44 -5.99
C THR A 66 8.18 -21.47 -6.26
N GLN A 67 7.92 -21.82 -7.53
CA GLN A 67 6.97 -22.87 -7.91
C GLN A 67 7.65 -24.25 -7.78
N GLY A 68 7.32 -24.98 -6.71
CA GLY A 68 7.82 -26.34 -6.50
C GLY A 68 7.26 -27.37 -7.48
N LYS A 69 7.60 -28.65 -7.29
CA LYS A 69 7.14 -29.78 -8.14
C LYS A 69 5.62 -29.94 -8.23
N GLU A 70 4.88 -29.41 -7.24
CA GLU A 70 3.41 -29.46 -7.17
C GLU A 70 2.74 -28.17 -7.67
N ASN A 71 3.49 -27.26 -8.30
CA ASN A 71 3.02 -25.98 -8.85
C ASN A 71 2.44 -25.00 -7.81
N PHE A 72 2.68 -25.23 -6.52
CA PHE A 72 2.43 -24.27 -5.45
C PHE A 72 3.56 -23.24 -5.37
N ILE A 73 3.20 -21.96 -5.29
CA ILE A 73 4.15 -20.86 -5.07
C ILE A 73 4.52 -20.84 -3.58
N ASP A 74 5.82 -20.91 -3.31
CA ASP A 74 6.42 -20.64 -2.01
C ASP A 74 6.37 -19.13 -1.72
N TYR A 75 5.24 -18.68 -1.15
CA TYR A 75 5.00 -17.26 -0.85
C TYR A 75 6.01 -16.70 0.16
N SER A 76 6.57 -17.53 1.04
CA SER A 76 7.62 -17.12 2.00
C SER A 76 8.84 -16.56 1.28
N LYS A 77 9.43 -17.34 0.36
CA LYS A 77 10.61 -16.92 -0.39
C LYS A 77 10.36 -15.70 -1.26
N LEU A 78 9.17 -15.63 -1.85
CA LEU A 78 8.79 -14.51 -2.68
C LEU A 78 8.64 -13.23 -1.85
N GLN A 79 8.00 -13.35 -0.69
CA GLN A 79 7.85 -12.26 0.28
C GLN A 79 9.21 -11.76 0.77
N ASP A 80 10.16 -12.65 1.08
CA ASP A 80 11.52 -12.28 1.48
C ASP A 80 12.25 -11.49 0.38
N ALA A 81 12.16 -11.95 -0.88
CA ALA A 81 12.75 -11.23 -2.01
C ALA A 81 12.16 -9.83 -2.19
N ILE A 82 10.84 -9.68 -1.98
CA ILE A 82 10.15 -8.40 -2.06
C ILE A 82 10.54 -7.49 -0.89
N LYS A 83 10.60 -8.01 0.34
CA LYS A 83 11.03 -7.29 1.55
C LYS A 83 12.48 -6.81 1.47
N ALA A 84 13.37 -7.59 0.86
CA ALA A 84 14.76 -7.19 0.63
C ALA A 84 14.91 -6.11 -0.47
N SER A 85 13.85 -5.83 -1.22
CA SER A 85 13.86 -4.84 -2.30
C SER A 85 13.26 -3.49 -1.87
N LYS A 86 13.33 -2.50 -2.76
CA LYS A 86 12.66 -1.20 -2.58
C LYS A 86 11.15 -1.24 -2.84
N GLY A 87 10.57 -2.40 -3.16
CA GLY A 87 9.15 -2.53 -3.48
C GLY A 87 8.25 -2.13 -2.32
N VAL A 88 8.54 -2.64 -1.12
CA VAL A 88 7.75 -2.36 0.10
C VAL A 88 7.88 -0.89 0.51
N THR A 89 9.09 -0.34 0.52
CA THR A 89 9.32 1.07 0.88
C THR A 89 8.68 2.03 -0.11
N SER A 90 8.72 1.72 -1.42
CA SER A 90 8.05 2.54 -2.44
C SER A 90 6.52 2.53 -2.28
N ALA A 91 5.94 1.38 -1.92
CA ALA A 91 4.51 1.31 -1.61
C ALA A 91 4.14 2.10 -0.36
N ILE A 92 4.97 2.06 0.69
CA ILE A 92 4.81 2.87 1.91
C ILE A 92 4.85 4.36 1.58
N ASP A 93 5.82 4.80 0.79
CA ASP A 93 5.95 6.21 0.40
C ASP A 93 4.78 6.67 -0.45
N LEU A 94 4.29 5.84 -1.38
CA LEU A 94 3.09 6.12 -2.15
C LEU A 94 1.84 6.21 -1.25
N CYS A 95 1.73 5.33 -0.24
CA CYS A 95 0.64 5.36 0.74
C CYS A 95 0.63 6.68 1.51
N ARG A 96 1.80 7.11 2.00
CA ARG A 96 1.97 8.40 2.69
C ARG A 96 1.68 9.59 1.79
N CYS A 97 2.10 9.54 0.53
CA CYS A 97 1.80 10.59 -0.46
C CYS A 97 0.29 10.79 -0.65
N HIS A 98 -0.47 9.71 -0.78
CA HIS A 98 -1.93 9.78 -0.83
C HIS A 98 -2.54 10.22 0.51
N GLY A 99 -2.00 9.80 1.65
CA GLY A 99 -2.42 10.32 2.96
C GLY A 99 -2.26 11.83 3.06
N ASN A 100 -1.09 12.36 2.71
CA ASN A 100 -0.83 13.80 2.71
C ASN A 100 -1.79 14.55 1.77
N SER A 101 -2.03 14.02 0.57
CA SER A 101 -3.00 14.60 -0.38
C SER A 101 -4.44 14.61 0.19
N ALA A 102 -4.80 13.62 1.00
CA ALA A 102 -6.08 13.59 1.70
C ALA A 102 -6.14 14.66 2.80
N LEU A 103 -5.08 14.82 3.59
CA LEU A 103 -4.98 15.86 4.63
C LEU A 103 -5.06 17.27 4.03
N GLU A 104 -4.35 17.54 2.92
CA GLU A 104 -4.44 18.81 2.19
C GLU A 104 -5.87 19.10 1.71
N ALA A 105 -6.60 18.06 1.28
CA ALA A 105 -7.99 18.22 0.87
C ALA A 105 -8.92 18.62 2.05
N LEU A 106 -8.54 18.29 3.30
CA LEU A 106 -9.31 18.65 4.48
C LEU A 106 -9.12 20.12 4.92
N GLU A 107 -8.07 20.80 4.44
CA GLU A 107 -7.79 22.19 4.83
C GLU A 107 -8.90 23.17 4.43
N CYS A 108 -9.72 22.83 3.43
CA CYS A 108 -10.85 23.67 3.04
C CYS A 108 -12.02 23.64 4.03
N PHE A 109 -12.06 22.66 4.94
CA PHE A 109 -13.07 22.57 5.99
C PHE A 109 -12.58 23.30 7.24
N PRO A 110 -13.44 24.07 7.92
CA PRO A 110 -13.06 24.71 9.18
C PRO A 110 -12.69 23.65 10.23
N PRO A 111 -11.82 23.99 11.21
CA PRO A 111 -11.53 23.13 12.35
C PRO A 111 -12.81 22.65 13.02
N SER A 112 -12.92 21.34 13.23
CA SER A 112 -14.07 20.67 13.84
C SER A 112 -13.71 19.25 14.24
N GLU A 113 -14.45 18.66 15.18
CA GLU A 113 -14.30 17.25 15.57
C GLU A 113 -14.42 16.31 14.36
N ALA A 114 -15.33 16.61 13.44
CA ALA A 114 -15.49 15.82 12.21
C ALA A 114 -14.23 15.87 11.33
N ARG A 115 -13.63 17.04 11.16
CA ARG A 115 -12.37 17.19 10.42
C ARG A 115 -11.24 16.42 11.11
N SER A 116 -11.08 16.58 12.43
CA SER A 116 -10.05 15.88 13.20
C SER A 116 -10.23 14.36 13.17
N ALA A 117 -11.47 13.85 13.17
CA ALA A 117 -11.74 12.43 13.00
C ALA A 117 -11.26 11.90 11.64
N LEU A 118 -11.46 12.66 10.56
CA LEU A 118 -10.96 12.29 9.23
C LEU A 118 -9.43 12.32 9.17
N GLU A 119 -8.79 13.34 9.76
CA GLU A 119 -7.32 13.41 9.88
C GLU A 119 -6.76 12.19 10.65
N ASN A 120 -7.39 11.83 11.77
CA ASN A 120 -7.00 10.66 12.57
C ASN A 120 -7.10 9.34 11.80
N ILE A 121 -8.11 9.18 10.94
CA ILE A 121 -8.23 8.02 10.07
C ILE A 121 -7.04 7.95 9.10
N VAL A 122 -6.66 9.08 8.50
CA VAL A 122 -5.49 9.14 7.60
C VAL A 122 -4.21 8.78 8.37
N TYR A 123 -4.00 9.34 9.57
CA TYR A 123 -2.83 9.04 10.39
C TYR A 123 -2.76 7.56 10.80
N ALA A 124 -3.90 6.94 11.10
CA ALA A 124 -3.94 5.53 11.45
C ALA A 124 -3.53 4.63 10.26
N VAL A 125 -4.01 4.94 9.05
CA VAL A 125 -3.73 4.13 7.84
C VAL A 125 -2.32 4.35 7.30
N THR A 126 -1.74 5.53 7.52
CA THR A 126 -0.36 5.85 7.07
C THR A 126 0.72 5.48 8.08
N ARG A 127 0.32 4.95 9.24
CA ARG A 127 1.23 4.47 10.28
C ARG A 127 1.64 3.03 9.98
N PHE A 128 2.92 2.87 9.68
CA PHE A 128 3.58 1.57 9.55
C PHE A 128 4.57 1.46 10.72
N SER A 129 4.44 0.39 11.50
CA SER A 129 5.23 0.12 12.71
C SER A 129 6.01 -1.17 12.55
#